data_AF-A0AA37BPB0-F1
#
_entry.id   AF-A0AA37BPB0-F1
#
_cell.length_a   1.000
_cell.length_b   1.000
_cell.length_c   1.000
_cell.angle_alpha   90.00
_cell.angle_beta   90.00
_cell.angle_gamma   90.00
#
_symmetry.space_group_name_H-M   'P 1'
#
loop_
_entity.id
_entity.type
_entity.pdbx_description
1 polymer ?
#
loop_
_entity_poly.entity_id
_entity_poly.type
_entity_poly.pdbx_seq_one_letter_code
_entity_poly.pdbx_strand_id
1 'polypeptide(L)'
;MSALANLRAVRRRSRVVLRRLTGPSPSHALMSAAKSLPIPAKVRVQLSTALLRQRGSVTVPIDRLLLGAQNGWTATEFSTRTGDMLWGSTPVSEGPHVALLRLADGREPSDAEILDSPYGTLARRAVATGGRYFWATDDAGIVETARAFIDRHRGGAPQAPRTYQSGPDDPILVAPVKWSGYYQVLDGHHRLASAVQRGERSAEVTVKRFPVTTPLQDHLLRMSWLDGTRELYQPIDAPELAESWPTVRKCTDRRDKMREFLGDPAGLSYLDVASCYGWFVSEMGRLGMDAHGVERDPLAVPLGQAVYGLPAGAIETGDCVEILGAADRTWDVVSCFSLLHHFVLGRASVGPEELLRLLDRVTGRVLFLDTGQENEAWFRTSLAGWNPSMIADFLQRNTTFSKIVDLGPDDDAVPPYADNYRRHLFACVREDR
;
A
#
# COMPACT_ATOMS: atom_id res chain seq x y z
N MET A 1 13.66 -25.23 -30.33
CA MET A 1 12.47 -24.84 -29.51
C MET A 1 12.44 -23.33 -29.24
N SER A 2 12.53 -22.47 -30.27
CA SER A 2 12.64 -21.00 -30.12
C SER A 2 11.37 -20.21 -30.50
N ALA A 3 10.26 -20.88 -30.85
CA ALA A 3 9.02 -20.22 -31.25
C ALA A 3 8.12 -19.81 -30.06
N LEU A 4 8.14 -20.56 -28.96
CA LEU A 4 7.26 -20.31 -27.79
C LEU A 4 7.74 -19.16 -26.89
N ALA A 5 9.05 -18.91 -26.82
CA ALA A 5 9.62 -17.77 -26.10
C ALA A 5 9.33 -16.44 -26.82
N ASN A 6 9.41 -16.43 -28.16
CA ASN A 6 9.05 -15.27 -28.97
C ASN A 6 7.56 -14.93 -28.91
N LEU A 7 6.67 -15.93 -28.80
CA LEU A 7 5.23 -15.71 -28.65
C LEU A 7 4.85 -15.01 -27.33
N ARG A 8 5.61 -15.19 -26.24
CA ARG A 8 5.39 -14.49 -24.95
C ARG A 8 5.88 -13.04 -24.98
N ALA A 9 7.03 -12.77 -25.60
CA ALA A 9 7.55 -11.41 -25.78
C ALA A 9 6.68 -10.57 -26.74
N VAL A 10 6.19 -11.18 -27.83
CA VAL A 10 5.26 -10.55 -28.77
C VAL A 10 3.89 -10.31 -28.13
N ARG A 11 3.37 -11.24 -27.30
CA ARG A 11 2.14 -11.02 -26.50
C ARG A 11 2.26 -9.90 -25.46
N ARG A 12 3.45 -9.70 -24.87
CA ARG A 12 3.72 -8.59 -23.94
C ARG A 12 3.72 -7.22 -24.64
N ARG A 13 4.40 -7.11 -25.79
CA ARG A 13 4.41 -5.85 -26.57
C ARG A 13 3.05 -5.52 -27.20
N SER A 14 2.31 -6.53 -27.67
CA SER A 14 0.98 -6.31 -28.27
C SER A 14 -0.09 -5.92 -27.24
N ARG A 15 0.02 -6.32 -25.97
CA ARG A 15 -0.89 -5.84 -24.90
C ARG A 15 -0.65 -4.39 -24.49
N VAL A 16 0.61 -3.93 -24.48
CA VAL A 16 0.95 -2.51 -24.20
C VAL A 16 0.40 -1.59 -25.30
N VAL A 17 0.45 -2.03 -26.56
CA VAL A 17 -0.10 -1.28 -27.70
C VAL A 17 -1.64 -1.38 -27.73
N LEU A 18 -2.24 -2.54 -27.45
CA LEU A 18 -3.70 -2.66 -27.38
C LEU A 18 -4.30 -1.80 -26.25
N ARG A 19 -3.62 -1.66 -25.11
CA ARG A 19 -4.10 -0.87 -23.95
C ARG A 19 -3.96 0.65 -24.17
N ARG A 20 -3.12 1.09 -25.11
CA ARG A 20 -3.11 2.48 -25.62
C ARG A 20 -4.22 2.75 -26.64
N LEU A 21 -4.78 1.70 -27.26
CA LEU A 21 -5.84 1.80 -28.28
C LEU A 21 -7.24 1.47 -27.73
N THR A 22 -7.32 0.74 -26.62
CA THR A 22 -8.57 0.56 -25.87
C THR A 22 -8.64 1.59 -24.75
N GLY A 23 -9.44 2.62 -24.98
CA GLY A 23 -9.85 3.57 -23.94
C GLY A 23 -10.49 2.87 -22.73
N PRO A 24 -10.93 3.64 -21.71
CA PRO A 24 -11.47 3.09 -20.47
C PRO A 24 -12.56 2.05 -20.77
N SER A 25 -12.64 1.01 -19.91
CA SER A 25 -13.60 -0.08 -20.08
C SER A 25 -15.01 0.47 -20.36
N PRO A 26 -15.83 -0.21 -21.19
CA PRO A 26 -17.18 0.27 -21.52
C PRO A 26 -18.01 0.62 -20.28
N SER A 27 -17.75 -0.03 -19.14
CA SER A 27 -18.37 0.27 -17.84
C SER A 27 -17.93 1.59 -17.19
N HIS A 28 -16.65 1.97 -17.30
CA HIS A 28 -16.16 3.27 -16.83
C HIS A 28 -16.63 4.41 -17.73
N ALA A 29 -16.68 4.19 -19.05
CA ALA A 29 -17.23 5.15 -20.00
C ALA A 29 -18.75 5.33 -19.81
N LEU A 30 -19.51 4.26 -19.57
CA LEU A 30 -20.95 4.34 -19.26
C LEU A 30 -21.22 5.05 -17.93
N MET A 31 -20.43 4.77 -16.88
CA MET A 31 -20.61 5.44 -15.58
C MET A 31 -20.17 6.90 -15.59
N SER A 32 -19.15 7.24 -16.38
CA SER A 32 -18.74 8.62 -16.64
C SER A 32 -19.83 9.40 -17.41
N ALA A 33 -20.40 8.80 -18.46
CA ALA A 33 -21.51 9.38 -19.22
C ALA A 33 -22.84 9.44 -18.42
N ALA A 34 -23.05 8.54 -17.46
CA ALA A 34 -24.19 8.60 -16.56
C ALA A 34 -24.04 9.69 -15.46
N LYS A 35 -22.82 10.11 -15.13
CA LYS A 35 -22.56 11.24 -14.23
C LYS A 35 -22.87 12.61 -14.88
N SER A 36 -22.93 12.70 -16.21
CA SER A 36 -23.19 13.95 -16.95
C SER A 36 -24.66 14.20 -17.31
N LEU A 37 -25.57 13.25 -17.04
CA LEU A 37 -27.01 13.45 -17.24
C LEU A 37 -27.67 13.94 -15.94
N PRO A 38 -28.50 15.00 -15.96
CA PRO A 38 -29.16 15.55 -14.79
C PRO A 38 -30.34 14.68 -14.38
N ILE A 39 -30.05 13.47 -13.89
CA ILE A 39 -31.08 12.57 -13.34
C ILE A 39 -31.42 13.05 -11.93
N PRO A 40 -32.71 13.32 -11.61
CA PRO A 40 -33.14 13.71 -10.28
C PRO A 40 -32.67 12.72 -9.21
N ALA A 41 -32.24 13.23 -8.04
CA ALA A 41 -31.66 12.40 -6.98
C ALA A 41 -32.57 11.22 -6.57
N LYS A 42 -33.90 11.43 -6.50
CA LYS A 42 -34.87 10.38 -6.18
C LYS A 42 -34.89 9.24 -7.22
N VAL A 43 -34.83 9.57 -8.51
CA VAL A 43 -34.81 8.61 -9.62
C VAL A 43 -33.49 7.84 -9.64
N ARG A 44 -32.37 8.51 -9.32
CA ARG A 44 -31.05 7.90 -9.16
C ARG A 44 -31.01 6.90 -7.99
N VAL A 45 -31.61 7.26 -6.86
CA VAL A 45 -31.72 6.38 -5.69
C VAL A 45 -32.59 5.16 -6.02
N GLN A 46 -33.73 5.34 -6.68
CA GLN A 46 -34.61 4.25 -7.11
C GLN A 46 -33.96 3.30 -8.12
N LEU A 47 -33.29 3.83 -9.16
CA LEU A 47 -32.51 3.03 -10.12
C LEU A 47 -31.36 2.28 -9.43
N SER A 48 -30.65 2.93 -8.51
CA SER A 48 -29.58 2.28 -7.74
C SER A 48 -30.11 1.16 -6.83
N THR A 49 -31.31 1.33 -6.28
CA THR A 49 -31.95 0.37 -5.38
C THR A 49 -32.46 -0.85 -6.16
N ALA A 50 -33.05 -0.63 -7.34
CA ALA A 50 -33.61 -1.70 -8.16
C ALA A 50 -32.56 -2.50 -8.95
N LEU A 51 -31.46 -1.86 -9.40
CA LEU A 51 -30.49 -2.50 -10.31
C LEU A 51 -29.16 -2.87 -9.65
N LEU A 52 -28.77 -2.19 -8.55
CA LEU A 52 -27.42 -2.31 -8.00
C LEU A 52 -27.34 -2.95 -6.61
N ARG A 53 -28.47 -3.29 -5.97
CA ARG A 53 -28.51 -3.94 -4.65
C ARG A 53 -28.87 -5.42 -4.78
N GLN A 54 -28.22 -6.29 -4.00
CA GLN A 54 -28.75 -7.63 -3.79
C GLN A 54 -30.08 -7.52 -3.03
N ARG A 55 -31.02 -8.44 -3.31
CA ARG A 55 -32.30 -8.46 -2.60
C ARG A 55 -32.07 -9.06 -1.20
N GLY A 56 -32.49 -8.33 -0.16
CA GLY A 56 -32.38 -8.77 1.24
C GLY A 56 -31.17 -8.19 1.99
N SER A 57 -31.21 -8.30 3.32
CA SER A 57 -30.04 -8.07 4.18
C SER A 57 -29.21 -9.35 4.30
N VAL A 58 -27.92 -9.19 4.58
CA VAL A 58 -26.99 -10.27 4.90
C VAL A 58 -26.28 -9.90 6.19
N THR A 59 -26.08 -10.87 7.07
CA THR A 59 -25.25 -10.71 8.27
C THR A 59 -23.77 -10.75 7.88
N VAL A 60 -23.02 -9.69 8.18
CA VAL A 60 -21.57 -9.62 7.91
C VAL A 60 -20.80 -9.42 9.22
N PRO A 61 -19.71 -10.17 9.47
CA PRO A 61 -18.82 -9.91 10.60
C PRO A 61 -18.27 -8.48 10.57
N ILE A 62 -18.26 -7.79 11.71
CA ILE A 62 -17.82 -6.38 11.80
C ILE A 62 -16.34 -6.23 11.43
N ASP A 63 -15.51 -7.23 11.75
CA ASP A 63 -14.09 -7.28 11.38
C ASP A 63 -13.84 -7.41 9.87
N ARG A 64 -14.89 -7.68 9.07
CA ARG A 64 -14.85 -7.68 7.61
C ARG A 64 -15.35 -6.38 6.98
N LEU A 65 -15.65 -5.36 7.78
CA LEU A 65 -16.14 -4.06 7.31
C LEU A 65 -15.01 -3.02 7.36
N LEU A 66 -14.72 -2.43 6.21
CA LEU A 66 -13.74 -1.35 6.04
C LEU A 66 -14.45 -0.01 5.84
N LEU A 67 -13.80 1.07 6.26
CA LEU A 67 -14.24 2.43 5.95
C LEU A 67 -14.31 2.63 4.42
N GLY A 68 -15.13 3.59 4.00
CA GLY A 68 -15.54 3.66 2.61
C GLY A 68 -16.12 5.01 2.20
N ALA A 69 -17.28 5.04 1.56
CA ALA A 69 -17.84 6.31 1.10
C ALA A 69 -18.09 7.27 2.27
N GLN A 70 -17.63 8.52 2.15
CA GLN A 70 -17.74 9.52 3.21
C GLN A 70 -18.07 10.88 2.59
N ASN A 71 -18.99 11.62 3.22
CA ASN A 71 -19.37 12.96 2.77
C ASN A 71 -19.86 13.04 1.31
N GLY A 72 -20.48 11.97 0.81
CA GLY A 72 -20.94 11.85 -0.58
C GLY A 72 -19.85 11.52 -1.61
N TRP A 73 -18.62 11.25 -1.16
CA TRP A 73 -17.51 10.78 -1.99
C TRP A 73 -17.34 9.28 -1.88
N THR A 74 -16.90 8.63 -2.96
CA THR A 74 -16.36 7.26 -2.86
C THR A 74 -15.08 7.22 -2.03
N ALA A 75 -14.63 6.03 -1.59
CA ALA A 75 -13.35 5.91 -0.89
C ALA A 75 -12.16 6.44 -1.72
N THR A 76 -12.17 6.21 -3.04
CA THR A 76 -11.15 6.76 -3.96
C THR A 76 -11.21 8.28 -4.06
N GLU A 77 -12.42 8.86 -4.17
CA GLU A 77 -12.60 10.31 -4.20
C GLU A 77 -12.19 10.96 -2.87
N PHE A 78 -12.51 10.32 -1.74
CA PHE A 78 -12.07 10.75 -0.41
C PHE A 78 -10.54 10.71 -0.30
N SER A 79 -9.92 9.56 -0.58
CA SER A 79 -8.47 9.37 -0.56
C SER A 79 -7.72 10.40 -1.40
N THR A 80 -8.20 10.66 -2.63
CA THR A 80 -7.61 11.64 -3.54
C THR A 80 -7.68 13.06 -2.98
N ARG A 81 -8.80 13.43 -2.34
CA ARG A 81 -9.02 14.77 -1.79
C ARG A 81 -8.23 15.00 -0.51
N THR A 82 -8.05 13.97 0.30
CA THR A 82 -7.48 14.10 1.64
C THR A 82 -6.04 13.61 1.77
N GLY A 83 -5.52 12.94 0.75
CA GLY A 83 -4.22 12.26 0.80
C GLY A 83 -4.22 10.99 1.64
N ASP A 84 -5.39 10.44 1.99
CA ASP A 84 -5.50 9.27 2.87
C ASP A 84 -5.66 7.99 2.04
N MET A 85 -4.54 7.35 1.69
CA MET A 85 -4.55 6.13 0.87
C MET A 85 -5.20 4.94 1.59
N LEU A 86 -5.03 4.86 2.92
CA LEU A 86 -5.46 3.72 3.73
C LEU A 86 -6.89 3.85 4.26
N TRP A 87 -7.59 4.96 3.95
CA TRP A 87 -8.99 5.12 4.31
C TRP A 87 -9.84 3.91 3.92
N GLY A 88 -9.72 3.41 2.69
CA GLY A 88 -10.46 2.24 2.22
C GLY A 88 -10.00 0.89 2.78
N SER A 89 -8.89 0.89 3.51
CA SER A 89 -8.23 -0.29 4.11
C SER A 89 -8.42 -0.32 5.64
N THR A 90 -8.93 0.76 6.24
CA THR A 90 -9.10 0.90 7.69
C THR A 90 -10.34 0.13 8.16
N PRO A 91 -10.23 -0.81 9.11
CA PRO A 91 -11.39 -1.47 9.72
C PRO A 91 -12.33 -0.46 10.38
N VAL A 92 -13.64 -0.67 10.27
CA VAL A 92 -14.64 0.20 10.90
C VAL A 92 -14.47 0.28 12.42
N SER A 93 -14.06 -0.83 13.05
CA SER A 93 -13.79 -0.93 14.49
C SER A 93 -12.64 -0.05 14.98
N GLU A 94 -11.78 0.38 14.07
CA GLU A 94 -10.63 1.27 14.31
C GLU A 94 -10.88 2.68 13.78
N GLY A 95 -12.04 2.90 13.14
CA GLY A 95 -12.36 4.15 12.50
C GLY A 95 -12.70 5.30 13.45
N PRO A 96 -12.71 6.54 12.94
CA PRO A 96 -12.89 7.75 13.73
C PRO A 96 -14.25 7.82 14.44
N HIS A 97 -15.29 7.20 13.87
CA HIS A 97 -16.63 7.13 14.45
C HIS A 97 -16.63 6.32 15.76
N VAL A 98 -15.92 5.19 15.80
CA VAL A 98 -15.78 4.39 17.03
C VAL A 98 -14.90 5.11 18.04
N ALA A 99 -13.82 5.76 17.58
CA ALA A 99 -12.94 6.55 18.45
C ALA A 99 -13.71 7.65 19.22
N LEU A 100 -14.67 8.33 18.57
CA LEU A 100 -15.52 9.32 19.24
C LEU A 100 -16.41 8.70 20.33
N LEU A 101 -17.04 7.55 20.06
CA LEU A 101 -17.87 6.89 21.06
C LEU A 101 -17.06 6.40 22.25
N ARG A 102 -15.86 5.86 22.01
CA ARG A 102 -14.92 5.49 23.08
C ARG A 102 -14.49 6.69 23.91
N LEU A 103 -14.23 7.84 23.27
CA LEU A 103 -13.89 9.09 23.97
C LEU A 103 -15.03 9.56 24.89
N ALA A 104 -16.28 9.36 24.46
CA ALA A 104 -17.48 9.71 25.20
C ALA A 104 -17.98 8.59 26.14
N ASP A 105 -17.23 7.51 26.32
CA ASP A 105 -17.69 6.41 27.16
C ASP A 105 -17.69 6.83 28.64
N GLY A 106 -18.85 6.72 29.29
CA GLY A 106 -19.06 7.11 30.69
C GLY A 106 -18.95 8.61 31.02
N ARG A 107 -18.72 9.51 30.07
CA ARG A 107 -18.59 10.97 30.33
C ARG A 107 -18.91 11.85 29.13
N GLU A 108 -19.17 13.13 29.36
CA GLU A 108 -19.30 14.11 28.28
C GLU A 108 -17.92 14.66 27.90
N PRO A 109 -17.47 14.53 26.63
CA PRO A 109 -16.24 15.16 26.19
C PRO A 109 -16.43 16.68 26.00
N SER A 110 -15.36 17.42 26.25
CA SER A 110 -15.28 18.84 25.94
C SER A 110 -15.19 19.07 24.42
N ASP A 111 -15.49 20.29 23.98
CA ASP A 111 -15.40 20.66 22.56
C ASP A 111 -13.99 20.47 22.00
N ALA A 112 -12.97 20.84 22.78
CA ALA A 112 -11.57 20.66 22.42
C ALA A 112 -11.23 19.17 22.23
N GLU A 113 -11.64 18.30 23.15
CA GLU A 113 -11.42 16.85 23.02
C GLU A 113 -12.10 16.25 21.79
N ILE A 114 -13.31 16.69 21.45
CA ILE A 114 -14.01 16.26 20.23
C ILE A 114 -13.21 16.69 19.00
N LEU A 115 -12.78 17.95 18.95
CA LEU A 115 -12.09 18.54 17.81
C LEU A 115 -10.69 17.96 17.59
N ASP A 116 -10.00 17.60 18.66
CA ASP A 116 -8.66 16.98 18.62
C ASP A 116 -8.71 15.45 18.42
N SER A 117 -9.90 14.85 18.52
CA SER A 117 -10.09 13.43 18.25
C SER A 117 -9.91 13.06 16.77
N PRO A 118 -9.74 11.76 16.43
CA PRO A 118 -9.79 11.29 15.05
C PRO A 118 -11.09 11.69 14.31
N TYR A 119 -12.21 11.80 15.02
CA TYR A 119 -13.48 12.25 14.46
C TYR A 119 -13.47 13.73 14.08
N GLY A 120 -12.98 14.58 14.98
CA GLY A 120 -12.80 16.01 14.71
C GLY A 120 -11.83 16.24 13.56
N THR A 121 -10.72 15.51 13.54
CA THR A 121 -9.73 15.54 12.45
C THR A 121 -10.34 15.14 11.10
N LEU A 122 -11.10 14.05 11.06
CA LEU A 122 -11.85 13.63 9.86
C LEU A 122 -12.80 14.76 9.39
N ALA A 123 -13.56 15.32 10.32
CA ALA A 123 -14.57 16.32 10.01
C ALA A 123 -13.95 17.63 9.47
N ARG A 124 -12.90 18.15 10.13
CA ARG A 124 -12.15 19.33 9.66
C ARG A 124 -11.55 19.11 8.28
N ARG A 125 -10.99 17.94 8.03
CA ARG A 125 -10.44 17.55 6.71
C ARG A 125 -11.53 17.51 5.63
N ALA A 126 -12.72 16.98 5.95
CA ALA A 126 -13.85 16.98 5.03
C ALA A 126 -14.39 18.40 4.76
N VAL A 127 -14.45 19.26 5.78
CA VAL A 127 -14.78 20.68 5.62
C VAL A 127 -13.76 21.40 4.74
N ALA A 128 -12.47 21.23 5.00
CA ALA A 128 -11.41 21.89 4.24
C ALA A 128 -11.40 21.49 2.75
N THR A 129 -11.67 20.22 2.44
CA THR A 129 -11.58 19.68 1.07
C THR A 129 -12.91 19.64 0.31
N GLY A 130 -14.02 19.78 1.02
CA GLY A 130 -15.38 19.61 0.48
C GLY A 130 -16.36 20.70 0.84
N GLY A 131 -15.93 21.69 1.63
CA GLY A 131 -16.76 22.78 2.16
C GLY A 131 -17.71 22.37 3.27
N ARG A 132 -17.79 21.08 3.64
CA ARG A 132 -18.68 20.59 4.70
C ARG A 132 -18.33 19.20 5.22
N TYR A 133 -18.86 18.86 6.39
CA TYR A 133 -18.98 17.49 6.92
C TYR A 133 -20.42 17.31 7.44
N PHE A 134 -21.23 16.53 6.72
CA PHE A 134 -22.69 16.60 6.84
C PHE A 134 -23.20 18.03 6.58
N TRP A 135 -23.75 18.70 7.58
CA TRP A 135 -24.15 20.12 7.54
C TRP A 135 -23.12 21.05 8.16
N ALA A 136 -22.11 20.52 8.86
CA ALA A 136 -21.09 21.32 9.52
C ALA A 136 -20.19 21.98 8.47
N THR A 137 -19.96 23.28 8.61
CA THR A 137 -19.03 24.07 7.78
C THR A 137 -17.88 24.67 8.59
N ASP A 138 -17.90 24.48 9.91
CA ASP A 138 -16.95 25.01 10.88
C ASP A 138 -16.86 24.08 12.10
N ASP A 139 -15.96 24.40 13.03
CA ASP A 139 -15.72 23.62 14.25
C ASP A 139 -16.96 23.52 15.15
N ALA A 140 -17.76 24.57 15.26
CA ALA A 140 -18.99 24.57 16.07
C ALA A 140 -20.01 23.55 15.53
N GLY A 141 -20.21 23.52 14.20
CA GLY A 141 -21.05 22.53 13.56
C GLY A 141 -20.50 21.10 13.69
N ILE A 142 -19.17 20.93 13.71
CA ILE A 142 -18.53 19.62 13.93
C ILE A 142 -18.84 19.11 15.34
N VAL A 143 -18.69 19.97 16.35
CA VAL A 143 -19.03 19.65 17.75
C VAL A 143 -20.51 19.31 17.87
N GLU A 144 -21.40 20.10 17.28
CA GLU A 144 -22.84 19.82 17.26
C GLU A 144 -23.13 18.44 16.65
N THR A 145 -22.50 18.11 15.52
CA THR A 145 -22.65 16.82 14.84
C THR A 145 -22.17 15.66 15.71
N ALA A 146 -21.02 15.82 16.37
CA ALA A 146 -20.46 14.83 17.29
C ALA A 146 -21.37 14.59 18.51
N ARG A 147 -21.85 15.66 19.14
CA ARG A 147 -22.76 15.57 20.30
C ARG A 147 -24.08 14.92 19.92
N ALA A 148 -24.66 15.26 18.77
CA ALA A 148 -25.87 14.61 18.27
C ALA A 148 -25.66 13.11 18.03
N PHE A 149 -24.48 12.70 17.55
CA PHE A 149 -24.15 11.29 17.39
C PHE A 149 -23.98 10.57 18.74
N ILE A 150 -23.27 11.17 19.70
CA ILE A 150 -23.09 10.63 21.06
C ILE A 150 -24.45 10.47 21.77
N ASP A 151 -25.28 11.51 21.73
CA ASP A 151 -26.62 11.50 22.35
C ASP A 151 -27.48 10.37 21.76
N ARG A 152 -27.52 10.25 20.43
CA ARG A 152 -28.22 9.16 19.75
C ARG A 152 -27.68 7.78 20.14
N HIS A 153 -26.36 7.63 20.29
CA HIS A 153 -25.76 6.37 20.74
C HIS A 153 -26.24 5.99 22.15
N ARG A 154 -26.39 6.97 23.04
CA ARG A 154 -26.86 6.79 24.42
C ARG A 154 -28.38 6.60 24.55
N GLY A 155 -29.12 6.55 23.44
CA GLY A 155 -30.58 6.39 23.45
C GLY A 155 -31.34 7.72 23.54
N GLY A 156 -30.69 8.85 23.24
CA GLY A 156 -31.35 10.13 23.05
C GLY A 156 -32.45 10.09 21.99
N ALA A 157 -33.41 11.02 22.09
CA ALA A 157 -34.58 11.03 21.21
C ALA A 157 -34.17 11.11 19.72
N PRO A 158 -34.85 10.38 18.82
CA PRO A 158 -34.53 10.43 17.39
C PRO A 158 -34.70 11.85 16.87
N GLN A 159 -33.60 12.49 16.48
CA GLN A 159 -33.66 13.74 15.72
C GLN A 159 -34.04 13.41 14.28
N ALA A 160 -34.86 14.26 13.66
CA ALA A 160 -35.16 14.14 12.24
C ALA A 160 -33.84 14.13 11.44
N PRO A 161 -33.63 13.18 10.51
CA PRO A 161 -32.40 13.13 9.74
C PRO A 161 -32.18 14.45 9.01
N ARG A 162 -31.02 15.08 9.22
CA ARG A 162 -30.67 16.30 8.48
C ARG A 162 -30.29 15.95 7.04
N THR A 163 -30.24 16.96 6.17
CA THR A 163 -29.83 16.76 4.78
C THR A 163 -28.46 16.06 4.73
N TYR A 164 -28.35 15.02 3.90
CA TYR A 164 -27.16 14.15 3.75
C TYR A 164 -26.89 13.17 4.90
N GLN A 165 -27.85 12.97 5.81
CA GLN A 165 -27.76 11.95 6.87
C GLN A 165 -28.85 10.89 6.69
N SER A 166 -28.45 9.63 6.77
CA SER A 166 -29.39 8.51 6.83
C SER A 166 -29.96 8.35 8.24
N GLY A 167 -31.24 7.98 8.32
CA GLY A 167 -31.98 7.77 9.57
C GLY A 167 -31.57 6.48 10.32
N PRO A 168 -32.18 6.23 11.50
CA PRO A 168 -31.95 5.01 12.27
C PRO A 168 -32.41 3.74 11.57
N ASP A 169 -33.52 3.80 10.84
CA ASP A 169 -34.10 2.63 10.17
C ASP A 169 -33.58 2.41 8.75
N ASP A 170 -32.71 3.31 8.26
CA ASP A 170 -32.06 3.13 6.97
C ASP A 170 -31.05 1.97 7.03
N PRO A 171 -31.03 1.09 6.03
CA PRO A 171 -30.12 -0.04 6.02
C PRO A 171 -28.66 0.42 5.98
N ILE A 172 -27.77 -0.33 6.61
CA ILE A 172 -26.32 -0.18 6.39
C ILE A 172 -26.02 -0.68 4.99
N LEU A 173 -25.39 0.16 4.16
CA LEU A 173 -25.08 -0.18 2.78
C LEU A 173 -23.59 -0.47 2.64
N VAL A 174 -23.25 -1.57 1.97
CA VAL A 174 -21.85 -1.96 1.73
C VAL A 174 -21.65 -2.39 0.27
N ALA A 175 -20.41 -2.36 -0.21
CA ALA A 175 -20.00 -3.00 -1.46
C ALA A 175 -18.91 -4.04 -1.18
N PRO A 176 -18.92 -5.21 -1.83
CA PRO A 176 -17.82 -6.16 -1.73
C PRO A 176 -16.52 -5.53 -2.23
N VAL A 177 -15.41 -5.79 -1.56
CA VAL A 177 -14.07 -5.37 -2.02
C VAL A 177 -13.52 -6.46 -2.92
N LYS A 178 -13.06 -6.08 -4.12
CA LYS A 178 -12.57 -7.02 -5.12
C LYS A 178 -11.44 -7.87 -4.54
N TRP A 179 -11.52 -9.17 -4.86
CA TRP A 179 -10.53 -10.16 -4.50
C TRP A 179 -10.28 -10.27 -2.98
N SER A 180 -11.31 -10.08 -2.17
CA SER A 180 -11.19 -10.26 -0.72
C SER A 180 -12.54 -10.69 -0.12
N GLY A 181 -12.52 -11.21 1.10
CA GLY A 181 -13.69 -11.41 1.95
C GLY A 181 -14.21 -10.15 2.66
N TYR A 182 -13.67 -8.97 2.32
CA TYR A 182 -14.03 -7.70 2.97
C TYR A 182 -15.08 -6.91 2.20
N TYR A 183 -15.72 -5.98 2.91
CA TYR A 183 -16.71 -5.06 2.36
C TYR A 183 -16.35 -3.62 2.72
N GLN A 184 -16.59 -2.71 1.79
CA GLN A 184 -16.43 -1.28 1.99
C GLN A 184 -17.78 -0.65 2.33
N VAL A 185 -17.85 0.11 3.42
CA VAL A 185 -19.07 0.79 3.86
C VAL A 185 -19.39 1.94 2.91
N LEU A 186 -20.63 1.98 2.42
CA LEU A 186 -21.14 3.04 1.55
C LEU A 186 -22.04 4.01 2.31
N ASP A 187 -22.72 3.51 3.34
CA ASP A 187 -23.55 4.30 4.25
C ASP A 187 -23.73 3.54 5.56
N GLY A 188 -23.79 4.28 6.67
CA GLY A 188 -24.04 3.71 8.00
C GLY A 188 -22.84 3.63 8.94
N HIS A 189 -21.77 4.39 8.72
CA HIS A 189 -20.60 4.44 9.61
C HIS A 189 -20.96 4.70 11.08
N HIS A 190 -21.86 5.66 11.34
CA HIS A 190 -22.37 5.93 12.70
C HIS A 190 -23.13 4.74 13.31
N ARG A 191 -23.94 4.04 12.50
CA ARG A 191 -24.71 2.86 12.96
C ARG A 191 -23.77 1.69 13.29
N LEU A 192 -22.79 1.44 12.43
CA LEU A 192 -21.76 0.43 12.66
C LEU A 192 -20.89 0.78 13.87
N ALA A 193 -20.52 2.04 14.06
CA ALA A 193 -19.76 2.45 15.22
C ALA A 193 -20.53 2.21 16.54
N SER A 194 -21.83 2.51 16.57
CA SER A 194 -22.69 2.16 17.70
C SER A 194 -22.76 0.65 17.94
N ALA A 195 -22.88 -0.16 16.88
CA ALA A 195 -22.87 -1.62 17.00
C ALA A 195 -21.56 -2.13 17.61
N VAL A 196 -20.41 -1.62 17.14
CA VAL A 196 -19.09 -1.93 17.70
C VAL A 196 -19.02 -1.57 19.18
N GLN A 197 -19.46 -0.36 19.57
CA GLN A 197 -19.42 0.10 20.95
C GLN A 197 -20.34 -0.73 21.88
N ARG A 198 -21.43 -1.30 21.35
CA ARG A 198 -22.30 -2.25 22.06
C ARG A 198 -21.73 -3.67 22.15
N GLY A 199 -20.54 -3.92 21.59
CA GLY A 199 -19.90 -5.23 21.59
C GLY A 199 -20.49 -6.22 20.57
N GLU A 200 -21.24 -5.73 19.58
CA GLU A 200 -21.73 -6.58 18.49
C GLU A 200 -20.55 -7.10 17.65
N ARG A 201 -20.67 -8.34 17.17
CA ARG A 201 -19.65 -9.00 16.34
C ARG A 201 -20.00 -9.02 14.86
N SER A 202 -21.25 -8.75 14.54
CA SER A 202 -21.78 -8.74 13.17
C SER A 202 -22.84 -7.66 13.03
N ALA A 203 -23.09 -7.26 11.78
CA ALA A 203 -24.13 -6.29 11.45
C ALA A 203 -24.98 -6.80 10.27
N GLU A 204 -26.27 -6.50 10.29
CA GLU A 204 -27.16 -6.67 9.14
C GLU A 204 -26.89 -5.56 8.11
N VAL A 205 -26.51 -5.95 6.89
CA VAL A 205 -26.15 -5.01 5.82
C VAL A 205 -26.87 -5.33 4.52
N THR A 206 -27.09 -4.31 3.69
CA THR A 206 -27.50 -4.47 2.29
C THR A 206 -26.30 -4.35 1.38
N VAL A 207 -26.00 -5.43 0.66
CA VAL A 207 -24.81 -5.55 -0.19
C VAL A 207 -25.10 -5.06 -1.61
N LYS A 208 -24.24 -4.20 -2.17
CA LYS A 208 -24.27 -3.86 -3.59
C LYS A 208 -23.81 -5.04 -4.44
N ARG A 209 -24.46 -5.21 -5.59
CA ARG A 209 -24.18 -6.30 -6.55
C ARG A 209 -22.77 -6.21 -7.15
N PHE A 210 -22.25 -5.01 -7.35
CA PHE A 210 -20.96 -4.81 -8.01
C PHE A 210 -19.85 -4.53 -6.99
N PRO A 211 -18.72 -5.26 -7.06
CA PRO A 211 -17.61 -5.04 -6.17
C PRO A 211 -16.82 -3.76 -6.54
N VAL A 212 -16.14 -3.20 -5.55
CA VAL A 212 -15.28 -2.01 -5.67
C VAL A 212 -13.82 -2.36 -5.37
N THR A 213 -12.89 -1.51 -5.79
CA THR A 213 -11.48 -1.56 -5.36
C THR A 213 -11.24 -0.53 -4.24
N THR A 214 -10.23 -0.77 -3.41
CA THR A 214 -9.75 0.23 -2.44
C THR A 214 -8.71 1.15 -3.11
N PRO A 215 -8.47 2.37 -2.58
CA PRO A 215 -7.42 3.25 -3.09
C PRO A 215 -6.03 2.60 -3.08
N LEU A 216 -5.72 1.81 -2.04
CA LEU A 216 -4.50 1.02 -1.96
C LEU A 216 -4.39 -0.02 -3.10
N GLN A 217 -5.46 -0.78 -3.37
CA GLN A 217 -5.50 -1.71 -4.49
C GLN A 217 -5.29 -1.00 -5.84
N ASP A 218 -5.98 0.13 -6.06
CA ASP A 218 -5.83 0.93 -7.27
C ASP A 218 -4.40 1.45 -7.45
N HIS A 219 -3.75 1.84 -6.35
CA HIS A 219 -2.36 2.31 -6.34
C HIS A 219 -1.39 1.19 -6.70
N LEU A 220 -1.50 0.03 -6.04
CA LEU A 220 -0.66 -1.13 -6.30
C LEU A 220 -0.79 -1.61 -7.75
N LEU A 221 -2.01 -1.72 -8.29
CA LEU A 221 -2.25 -2.15 -9.67
C LEU A 221 -1.65 -1.21 -10.74
N ARG A 222 -1.30 0.03 -10.37
CA ARG A 222 -0.67 1.02 -11.25
C ARG A 222 0.85 1.01 -11.20
N MET A 223 1.45 0.37 -10.19
CA MET A 223 2.90 0.31 -10.07
C MET A 223 3.52 -0.44 -11.25
N SER A 224 4.62 0.12 -11.75
CA SER A 224 5.28 -0.28 -12.99
C SER A 224 5.78 -1.74 -12.97
N TRP A 225 6.22 -2.23 -11.81
CA TRP A 225 6.81 -3.56 -11.69
C TRP A 225 5.77 -4.68 -11.53
N LEU A 226 4.50 -4.34 -11.25
CA LEU A 226 3.41 -5.32 -11.18
C LEU A 226 2.81 -5.68 -12.54
N ASP A 227 2.94 -4.85 -13.58
CA ASP A 227 2.26 -5.07 -14.88
C ASP A 227 0.74 -5.37 -14.70
N GLY A 228 0.14 -4.85 -13.62
CA GLY A 228 -1.24 -5.10 -13.21
C GLY A 228 -1.54 -6.49 -12.63
N THR A 229 -0.53 -7.27 -12.24
CA THR A 229 -0.73 -8.50 -11.44
C THR A 229 -1.08 -8.16 -9.99
N ARG A 230 -1.66 -9.14 -9.29
CA ARG A 230 -2.05 -9.02 -7.88
C ARG A 230 -1.01 -9.74 -7.04
N GLU A 231 0.13 -9.10 -6.86
CA GLU A 231 1.27 -9.60 -6.10
C GLU A 231 1.80 -8.44 -5.25
N LEU A 232 2.41 -8.74 -4.10
CA LEU A 232 3.06 -7.72 -3.26
C LEU A 232 4.56 -7.97 -3.31
N TYR A 233 5.37 -7.01 -3.76
CA TYR A 233 6.81 -7.25 -3.84
C TYR A 233 7.36 -7.45 -2.43
N GLN A 234 7.03 -6.51 -1.56
CA GLN A 234 7.40 -6.46 -0.16
C GLN A 234 6.13 -6.52 0.71
N PRO A 235 6.24 -6.85 2.01
CA PRO A 235 5.07 -7.02 2.87
C PRO A 235 4.25 -5.73 3.02
N ILE A 236 2.93 -5.83 2.84
CA ILE A 236 1.96 -4.76 3.16
C ILE A 236 0.91 -5.37 4.08
N ASP A 237 0.76 -4.81 5.28
CA ASP A 237 -0.27 -5.22 6.21
C ASP A 237 -1.55 -4.43 5.95
N ALA A 238 -2.42 -4.98 5.08
CA ALA A 238 -3.73 -4.42 4.79
C ALA A 238 -4.77 -5.55 4.69
N PRO A 239 -5.92 -5.43 5.39
CA PRO A 239 -6.88 -6.52 5.50
C PRO A 239 -7.39 -7.05 4.15
N GLU A 240 -7.66 -6.17 3.19
CA GLU A 240 -8.20 -6.55 1.88
C GLU A 240 -7.19 -7.24 0.95
N LEU A 241 -5.90 -7.23 1.29
CA LEU A 241 -4.84 -7.83 0.47
C LEU A 241 -4.52 -9.26 0.94
N ALA A 242 -4.67 -9.53 2.23
CA ALA A 242 -4.18 -10.74 2.91
C ALA A 242 -4.60 -12.07 2.27
N GLU A 243 -5.81 -12.17 1.71
CA GLU A 243 -6.35 -13.43 1.22
C GLU A 243 -5.93 -13.79 -0.20
N SER A 244 -5.57 -12.81 -1.03
CA SER A 244 -5.51 -13.02 -2.48
C SER A 244 -4.36 -12.33 -3.20
N TRP A 245 -3.51 -11.61 -2.47
CA TRP A 245 -2.31 -10.95 -2.97
C TRP A 245 -1.09 -11.63 -2.35
N PRO A 246 -0.53 -12.68 -3.00
CA PRO A 246 0.67 -13.32 -2.50
C PRO A 246 1.82 -12.31 -2.40
N THR A 247 2.55 -12.39 -1.28
CA THR A 247 3.80 -11.64 -1.11
C THR A 247 4.92 -12.40 -1.80
N VAL A 248 5.63 -11.71 -2.67
CA VAL A 248 6.71 -12.22 -3.51
C VAL A 248 8.00 -12.36 -2.71
N ARG A 249 8.35 -11.33 -1.92
CA ARG A 249 9.52 -11.31 -1.05
C ARG A 249 9.09 -11.05 0.39
N LYS A 250 9.33 -11.99 1.31
CA LYS A 250 8.97 -11.83 2.73
C LYS A 250 9.82 -10.80 3.45
N CYS A 251 11.06 -10.57 2.97
CA CYS A 251 12.02 -9.57 3.44
C CYS A 251 12.56 -9.71 4.88
N THR A 252 11.79 -10.29 5.80
CA THR A 252 12.14 -10.43 7.23
C THR A 252 13.39 -11.25 7.48
N ASP A 253 13.63 -12.31 6.72
CA ASP A 253 14.85 -13.12 6.78
C ASP A 253 16.10 -12.34 6.42
N ARG A 254 16.06 -11.57 5.32
CA ARG A 254 17.18 -10.73 4.89
C ARG A 254 17.45 -9.65 5.93
N ARG A 255 16.41 -8.98 6.44
CA ARG A 255 16.55 -8.02 7.55
C ARG A 255 17.19 -8.66 8.78
N ASP A 256 16.74 -9.85 9.18
CA ASP A 256 17.24 -10.51 10.38
C ASP A 256 18.73 -10.89 10.22
N LYS A 257 19.13 -11.39 9.05
CA LYS A 257 20.55 -11.65 8.72
C LYS A 257 21.38 -10.36 8.70
N MET A 258 20.87 -9.27 8.12
CA MET A 258 21.55 -7.97 8.13
C MET A 258 21.74 -7.48 9.57
N ARG A 259 20.71 -7.53 10.40
CA ARG A 259 20.77 -7.11 11.81
C ARG A 259 21.77 -7.95 12.59
N GLU A 260 21.71 -9.28 12.45
CA GLU A 260 22.66 -10.19 13.10
C GLU A 260 24.10 -9.87 12.69
N PHE A 261 24.33 -9.63 11.39
CA PHE A 261 25.64 -9.29 10.87
C PHE A 261 26.17 -7.94 11.36
N LEU A 262 25.30 -6.92 11.47
CA LEU A 262 25.67 -5.57 11.89
C LEU A 262 25.82 -5.43 13.41
N GLY A 263 25.15 -6.27 14.21
CA GLY A 263 25.06 -6.10 15.66
C GLY A 263 24.06 -5.00 16.02
N ASP A 264 24.52 -3.93 16.66
CA ASP A 264 23.71 -2.73 16.95
C ASP A 264 23.93 -1.67 15.86
N PRO A 265 22.99 -1.48 14.93
CA PRO A 265 23.15 -0.55 13.82
C PRO A 265 22.73 0.89 14.16
N ALA A 266 22.30 1.18 15.40
CA ALA A 266 21.78 2.50 15.75
C ALA A 266 22.80 3.62 15.47
N GLY A 267 22.32 4.71 14.86
CA GLY A 267 23.14 5.87 14.50
C GLY A 267 23.94 5.75 13.20
N LEU A 268 23.91 4.59 12.53
CA LEU A 268 24.51 4.43 11.20
C LEU A 268 23.63 5.03 10.11
N SER A 269 24.25 5.50 9.03
CA SER A 269 23.55 5.92 7.81
C SER A 269 23.29 4.72 6.88
N TYR A 270 22.10 4.68 6.29
CA TYR A 270 21.63 3.57 5.46
C TYR A 270 21.03 4.03 4.13
N LEU A 271 21.38 3.35 3.04
CA LEU A 271 20.79 3.54 1.72
C LEU A 271 20.26 2.22 1.14
N ASP A 272 18.99 2.16 0.79
CA ASP A 272 18.38 1.05 0.06
C ASP A 272 18.20 1.38 -1.43
N VAL A 273 19.02 0.79 -2.29
CA VAL A 273 19.00 1.01 -3.74
C VAL A 273 18.01 0.05 -4.40
N ALA A 274 17.07 0.62 -5.17
CA ALA A 274 15.86 -0.06 -5.68
C ALA A 274 14.94 -0.51 -4.53
N SER A 275 14.59 0.46 -3.67
CA SER A 275 13.88 0.20 -2.41
C SER A 275 12.44 -0.30 -2.56
N CYS A 276 11.88 -0.29 -3.78
CA CYS A 276 10.52 -0.70 -4.09
C CYS A 276 9.46 0.04 -3.25
N TYR A 277 8.85 -0.58 -2.23
CA TYR A 277 7.88 0.09 -1.36
C TYR A 277 8.55 0.88 -0.23
N GLY A 278 9.84 0.67 -0.01
CA GLY A 278 10.58 1.24 1.12
C GLY A 278 10.49 0.42 2.40
N TRP A 279 10.17 -0.89 2.31
CA TRP A 279 10.07 -1.75 3.49
C TRP A 279 11.37 -1.79 4.30
N PHE A 280 12.52 -1.97 3.63
CA PHE A 280 13.82 -1.96 4.33
C PHE A 280 14.18 -0.58 4.87
N VAL A 281 13.85 0.51 4.15
CA VAL A 281 14.02 1.88 4.66
C VAL A 281 13.28 2.06 6.00
N SER A 282 12.03 1.60 6.07
CA SER A 282 11.24 1.62 7.31
C SER A 282 11.87 0.76 8.41
N GLU A 283 12.24 -0.48 8.10
CA GLU A 283 12.75 -1.42 9.10
C GLU A 283 14.12 -1.02 9.65
N MET A 284 15.03 -0.55 8.80
CA MET A 284 16.33 -0.06 9.25
C MET A 284 16.19 1.25 10.02
N GLY A 285 15.25 2.13 9.63
CA GLY A 285 14.92 3.32 10.41
C GLY A 285 14.38 2.99 11.82
N ARG A 286 13.56 1.95 11.96
CA ARG A 286 13.09 1.45 13.27
C ARG A 286 14.21 0.90 14.15
N LEU A 287 15.32 0.46 13.55
CA LEU A 287 16.54 0.06 14.24
C LEU A 287 17.44 1.27 14.62
N GLY A 288 16.99 2.50 14.38
CA GLY A 288 17.71 3.73 14.76
C GLY A 288 18.71 4.22 13.72
N MET A 289 18.68 3.73 12.49
CA MET A 289 19.53 4.22 11.39
C MET A 289 18.93 5.47 10.72
N ASP A 290 19.80 6.31 10.16
CA ASP A 290 19.42 7.36 9.22
C ASP A 290 19.19 6.74 7.83
N ALA A 291 17.95 6.28 7.60
CA ALA A 291 17.59 5.41 6.48
C ALA A 291 16.96 6.15 5.30
N HIS A 292 17.54 5.94 4.11
CA HIS A 292 17.07 6.48 2.84
C HIS A 292 16.89 5.38 1.79
N GLY A 293 16.06 5.63 0.78
CA GLY A 293 15.86 4.74 -0.36
C GLY A 293 15.98 5.46 -1.71
N VAL A 294 16.28 4.69 -2.75
CA VAL A 294 16.22 5.13 -4.15
C VAL A 294 15.27 4.20 -4.90
N GLU A 295 14.28 4.77 -5.58
CA GLU A 295 13.33 3.99 -6.39
C GLU A 295 12.96 4.72 -7.68
N ARG A 296 12.85 3.98 -8.78
CA ARG A 296 12.50 4.56 -10.08
C ARG A 296 11.01 4.85 -10.21
N ASP A 297 10.16 4.04 -9.61
CA ASP A 297 8.72 4.23 -9.69
C ASP A 297 8.25 5.37 -8.75
N PRO A 298 7.72 6.50 -9.27
CA PRO A 298 7.24 7.60 -8.43
C PRO A 298 6.07 7.21 -7.51
N LEU A 299 5.39 6.08 -7.78
CA LEU A 299 4.33 5.58 -6.92
C LEU A 299 4.86 4.94 -5.63
N ALA A 300 6.17 4.65 -5.53
CA ALA A 300 6.78 4.13 -4.32
C ALA A 300 6.69 5.11 -3.14
N VAL A 301 6.94 6.40 -3.39
CA VAL A 301 6.95 7.45 -2.36
C VAL A 301 5.60 7.52 -1.61
N PRO A 302 4.45 7.78 -2.26
CA PRO A 302 3.18 7.84 -1.56
C PRO A 302 2.77 6.50 -0.95
N LEU A 303 3.20 5.37 -1.49
CA LEU A 303 2.92 4.05 -0.91
C LEU A 303 3.69 3.85 0.41
N GLY A 304 5.00 4.10 0.41
CA GLY A 304 5.85 3.96 1.60
C GLY A 304 5.46 4.93 2.70
N GLN A 305 5.08 6.16 2.34
CA GLN A 305 4.49 7.13 3.27
C GLN A 305 3.21 6.61 3.91
N ALA A 306 2.29 6.07 3.10
CA ALA A 306 1.01 5.59 3.59
C ALA A 306 1.13 4.32 4.43
N VAL A 307 1.86 3.31 3.96
CA VAL A 307 1.88 1.96 4.56
C VAL A 307 2.91 1.85 5.67
N TYR A 308 4.05 2.52 5.56
CA TYR A 308 5.14 2.40 6.54
C TYR A 308 5.38 3.67 7.35
N GLY A 309 4.67 4.77 7.06
CA GLY A 309 4.84 6.04 7.75
C GLY A 309 6.19 6.72 7.44
N LEU A 310 6.78 6.43 6.27
CA LEU A 310 8.04 7.06 5.88
C LEU A 310 7.90 8.59 5.81
N PRO A 311 8.89 9.37 6.28
CA PRO A 311 8.84 10.82 6.16
C PRO A 311 8.99 11.27 4.70
N ALA A 312 8.58 12.50 4.42
CA ALA A 312 8.86 13.13 3.13
C ALA A 312 10.38 13.18 2.88
N GLY A 313 10.80 12.82 1.67
CA GLY A 313 12.22 12.76 1.29
C GLY A 313 12.95 11.48 1.73
N ALA A 314 12.29 10.54 2.41
CA ALA A 314 12.91 9.25 2.75
C ALA A 314 13.29 8.42 1.52
N ILE A 315 12.53 8.55 0.42
CA ILE A 315 12.80 7.88 -0.85
C ILE A 315 13.02 8.94 -1.93
N GLU A 316 14.20 8.91 -2.54
CA GLU A 316 14.50 9.68 -3.75
C GLU A 316 14.00 8.94 -4.99
N THR A 317 13.25 9.64 -5.85
CA THR A 317 12.71 9.05 -7.07
C THR A 317 13.62 9.30 -8.27
N GLY A 318 14.11 8.26 -8.92
CA GLY A 318 14.90 8.40 -10.15
C GLY A 318 15.64 7.12 -10.56
N ASP A 319 16.45 7.24 -11.61
CA ASP A 319 17.33 6.14 -12.02
C ASP A 319 18.50 6.01 -11.04
N CYS A 320 18.70 4.81 -10.49
CA CYS A 320 19.76 4.57 -9.52
C CYS A 320 21.17 4.87 -10.06
N VAL A 321 21.42 4.72 -11.36
CA VAL A 321 22.74 5.00 -11.96
C VAL A 321 23.01 6.50 -11.92
N GLU A 322 22.01 7.33 -12.21
CA GLU A 322 22.13 8.79 -12.17
C GLU A 322 22.28 9.29 -10.72
N ILE A 323 21.43 8.80 -9.81
CA ILE A 323 21.45 9.21 -8.40
C ILE A 323 22.75 8.80 -7.72
N LEU A 324 23.13 7.52 -7.84
CA LEU A 324 24.41 7.04 -7.29
C LEU A 324 25.59 7.75 -7.97
N GLY A 325 25.48 8.03 -9.26
CA GLY A 325 26.45 8.75 -10.08
C GLY A 325 26.74 10.17 -9.59
N ALA A 326 25.69 10.88 -9.13
CA ALA A 326 25.75 12.24 -8.63
C ALA A 326 26.01 12.34 -7.11
N ALA A 327 25.90 11.23 -6.37
CA ALA A 327 26.10 11.23 -4.93
C ALA A 327 27.51 11.72 -4.54
N ASP A 328 27.56 12.70 -3.63
CA ASP A 328 28.77 13.32 -3.09
C ASP A 328 29.11 12.86 -1.67
N ARG A 329 28.30 11.94 -1.12
CA ARG A 329 28.47 11.34 0.20
C ARG A 329 28.57 9.83 0.14
N THR A 330 28.96 9.24 1.26
CA THR A 330 28.90 7.80 1.52
C THR A 330 27.87 7.50 2.61
N TRP A 331 27.34 6.28 2.60
CA TRP A 331 26.50 5.72 3.66
C TRP A 331 27.25 4.58 4.35
N ASP A 332 27.11 4.42 5.67
CA ASP A 332 27.77 3.34 6.40
C ASP A 332 27.34 1.98 5.86
N VAL A 333 26.04 1.83 5.58
CA VAL A 333 25.44 0.59 5.07
C VAL A 333 24.65 0.90 3.80
N VAL A 334 24.86 0.08 2.77
CA VAL A 334 24.06 0.12 1.54
C VAL A 334 23.44 -1.24 1.32
N SER A 335 22.17 -1.30 0.91
CA SER A 335 21.59 -2.50 0.31
C SER A 335 21.27 -2.29 -1.16
N CYS A 336 21.43 -3.36 -1.93
CA CYS A 336 21.04 -3.42 -3.33
C CYS A 336 20.43 -4.80 -3.60
N PHE A 337 19.12 -4.92 -3.40
CA PHE A 337 18.43 -6.19 -3.51
C PHE A 337 17.77 -6.35 -4.87
N SER A 338 17.96 -7.52 -5.48
CA SER A 338 17.22 -7.92 -6.67
C SER A 338 17.32 -6.93 -7.84
N LEU A 339 18.47 -6.27 -7.98
CA LEU A 339 18.71 -5.28 -9.02
C LEU A 339 19.80 -5.70 -10.01
N LEU A 340 20.94 -6.21 -9.53
CA LEU A 340 22.14 -6.47 -10.34
C LEU A 340 21.85 -7.33 -11.59
N HIS A 341 21.01 -8.36 -11.48
CA HIS A 341 20.66 -9.21 -12.62
C HIS A 341 19.97 -8.46 -13.78
N HIS A 342 19.33 -7.32 -13.54
CA HIS A 342 18.81 -6.48 -14.63
C HIS A 342 19.95 -5.94 -15.51
N PHE A 343 21.10 -5.62 -14.91
CA PHE A 343 22.29 -5.11 -15.59
C PHE A 343 23.01 -6.24 -16.33
N VAL A 344 23.15 -7.40 -15.69
CA VAL A 344 23.67 -8.63 -16.30
C VAL A 344 22.90 -9.01 -17.57
N LEU A 345 21.58 -8.86 -17.54
CA LEU A 345 20.69 -9.18 -18.65
C LEU A 345 20.62 -8.07 -19.72
N GLY A 346 21.43 -7.01 -19.60
CA GLY A 346 21.47 -5.89 -20.55
C GLY A 346 20.19 -5.05 -20.57
N ARG A 347 19.47 -4.97 -19.44
CA ARG A 347 18.20 -4.23 -19.32
C ARG A 347 18.36 -2.85 -18.67
N ALA A 348 19.56 -2.49 -18.28
CA ALA A 348 19.90 -1.22 -17.64
C ALA A 348 20.72 -0.31 -18.58
N SER A 349 20.96 0.93 -18.15
CA SER A 349 21.71 1.94 -18.91
C SER A 349 23.22 1.68 -18.96
N VAL A 350 23.76 0.92 -18.00
CA VAL A 350 25.18 0.55 -17.90
C VAL A 350 25.35 -0.96 -17.64
N GLY A 351 26.58 -1.44 -17.74
CA GLY A 351 26.94 -2.84 -17.42
C GLY A 351 26.94 -3.13 -15.91
N PRO A 352 26.93 -4.43 -15.53
CA PRO A 352 26.92 -4.84 -14.12
C PRO A 352 28.17 -4.37 -13.35
N GLU A 353 29.33 -4.28 -14.00
CA GLU A 353 30.57 -3.80 -13.38
C GLU A 353 30.49 -2.32 -12.99
N GLU A 354 29.80 -1.49 -13.79
CA GLU A 354 29.62 -0.07 -13.48
C GLU A 354 28.64 0.13 -12.32
N LEU A 355 27.55 -0.65 -12.26
CA LEU A 355 26.68 -0.64 -11.09
C LEU A 355 27.47 -0.97 -9.80
N LEU A 356 28.31 -2.00 -9.83
CA LEU A 356 29.13 -2.36 -8.67
C LEU A 356 30.11 -1.25 -8.28
N ARG A 357 30.73 -0.56 -9.24
CA ARG A 357 31.60 0.60 -8.95
C ARG A 357 30.83 1.73 -8.28
N LEU A 358 29.61 2.02 -8.73
CA LEU A 358 28.76 3.03 -8.12
C LEU A 358 28.37 2.65 -6.69
N LEU A 359 27.90 1.42 -6.48
CA LEU A 359 27.56 0.89 -5.15
C LEU A 359 28.77 0.89 -4.21
N ASP A 360 29.92 0.42 -4.68
CA ASP A 360 31.17 0.41 -3.94
C ASP A 360 31.54 1.84 -3.50
N ARG A 361 31.52 2.80 -4.44
CA ARG A 361 31.86 4.20 -4.14
C ARG A 361 31.01 4.81 -3.03
N VAL A 362 29.70 4.58 -3.04
CA VAL A 362 28.78 5.17 -2.05
C VAL A 362 28.74 4.40 -0.74
N THR A 363 29.28 3.18 -0.68
CA THR A 363 29.29 2.37 0.54
C THR A 363 30.50 2.69 1.39
N GLY A 364 30.29 2.96 2.68
CA GLY A 364 31.29 3.23 3.68
C GLY A 364 31.83 1.96 4.35
N ARG A 365 30.93 1.14 4.91
CA ARG A 365 31.32 -0.05 5.71
C ARG A 365 30.84 -1.36 5.09
N VAL A 366 29.54 -1.50 4.82
CA VAL A 366 28.94 -2.78 4.39
C VAL A 366 27.97 -2.59 3.24
N LEU A 367 28.16 -3.35 2.15
CA LEU A 367 27.18 -3.52 1.08
C LEU A 367 26.48 -4.86 1.24
N PHE A 368 25.17 -4.83 1.45
CA PHE A 368 24.31 -6.01 1.36
C PHE A 368 23.75 -6.15 -0.06
N LEU A 369 23.94 -7.32 -0.67
CA LEU A 369 23.50 -7.54 -2.05
C LEU A 369 22.88 -8.93 -2.22
N ASP A 370 21.73 -8.96 -2.89
CA ASP A 370 21.20 -10.19 -3.50
C ASP A 370 20.86 -9.91 -4.96
N THR A 371 20.87 -10.95 -5.78
CA THR A 371 20.57 -10.84 -7.20
C THR A 371 19.92 -12.12 -7.72
N GLY A 372 19.30 -12.04 -8.90
CA GLY A 372 18.76 -13.20 -9.59
C GLY A 372 19.84 -14.26 -9.82
N GLN A 373 19.47 -15.53 -9.65
CA GLN A 373 20.39 -16.67 -9.72
C GLN A 373 19.90 -17.74 -10.69
N GLU A 374 20.82 -18.57 -11.18
CA GLU A 374 20.52 -19.63 -12.15
C GLU A 374 19.62 -20.76 -11.61
N ASN A 375 19.52 -20.91 -10.29
CA ASN A 375 18.66 -21.89 -9.66
C ASN A 375 17.16 -21.57 -9.87
N GLU A 376 16.82 -20.30 -10.07
CA GLU A 376 15.44 -19.86 -10.27
C GLU A 376 14.91 -20.31 -11.64
N ALA A 377 13.74 -20.94 -11.68
CA ALA A 377 13.18 -21.50 -12.90
C ALA A 377 13.06 -20.47 -14.04
N TRP A 378 12.76 -19.20 -13.74
CA TRP A 378 12.68 -18.14 -14.75
C TRP A 378 14.03 -17.58 -15.24
N PHE A 379 15.14 -17.88 -14.54
CA PHE A 379 16.47 -17.38 -14.86
C PHE A 379 17.46 -18.48 -15.23
N ARG A 380 17.10 -19.75 -15.06
CA ARG A 380 17.95 -20.91 -15.35
C ARG A 380 18.74 -20.84 -16.64
N THR A 381 18.14 -20.33 -17.71
CA THR A 381 18.84 -20.15 -18.99
C THR A 381 19.48 -18.77 -19.13
N SER A 382 18.80 -17.70 -18.71
CA SER A 382 19.27 -16.34 -18.96
C SER A 382 20.38 -15.88 -18.02
N LEU A 383 20.53 -16.52 -16.86
CA LEU A 383 21.57 -16.29 -15.87
C LEU A 383 22.43 -17.55 -15.66
N ALA A 384 22.53 -18.44 -16.65
CA ALA A 384 23.36 -19.65 -16.53
C ALA A 384 24.80 -19.29 -16.09
N GLY A 385 25.30 -19.99 -15.07
CA GLY A 385 26.57 -19.74 -14.41
C GLY A 385 26.52 -18.72 -13.26
N TRP A 386 25.45 -17.95 -13.09
CA TRP A 386 25.27 -17.04 -11.96
C TRP A 386 24.74 -17.78 -10.72
N ASN A 387 25.62 -18.54 -10.08
CA ASN A 387 25.43 -19.17 -8.78
C ASN A 387 26.16 -18.40 -7.67
N PRO A 388 25.98 -18.77 -6.38
CA PRO A 388 26.59 -18.04 -5.28
C PRO A 388 28.10 -17.86 -5.38
N SER A 389 28.85 -18.89 -5.80
CA SER A 389 30.31 -18.82 -5.95
C SER A 389 30.72 -17.82 -7.02
N MET A 390 30.10 -17.88 -8.20
CA MET A 390 30.37 -16.93 -9.28
C MET A 390 30.06 -15.50 -8.84
N ILE A 391 28.95 -15.28 -8.13
CA ILE A 391 28.55 -13.96 -7.65
C ILE A 391 29.57 -13.41 -6.65
N ALA A 392 30.02 -14.21 -5.70
CA ALA A 392 31.07 -13.82 -4.75
C ALA A 392 32.37 -13.43 -5.49
N ASP A 393 32.81 -14.23 -6.47
CA ASP A 393 34.00 -13.93 -7.29
C ASP A 393 33.82 -12.66 -8.14
N PHE A 394 32.60 -12.39 -8.62
CA PHE A 394 32.29 -11.19 -9.39
C PHE A 394 32.33 -9.94 -8.50
N LEU A 395 31.77 -10.00 -7.29
CA LEU A 395 31.84 -8.93 -6.29
C LEU A 395 33.29 -8.63 -5.90
N GLN A 396 34.06 -9.67 -5.57
CA GLN A 396 35.46 -9.53 -5.15
C GLN A 396 36.36 -8.88 -6.22
N ARG A 397 36.09 -9.13 -7.51
CA ARG A 397 36.89 -8.59 -8.63
C ARG A 397 36.52 -7.18 -9.04
N ASN A 398 35.31 -6.71 -8.72
CA ASN A 398 34.76 -5.46 -9.25
C ASN A 398 34.46 -4.41 -8.16
N THR A 399 34.88 -4.65 -6.92
CA THR A 399 34.69 -3.75 -5.78
C THR A 399 35.96 -3.66 -4.95
N THR A 400 36.03 -2.67 -4.05
CA THR A 400 37.16 -2.47 -3.14
C THR A 400 36.96 -3.09 -1.75
N PHE A 401 35.88 -3.84 -1.54
CA PHE A 401 35.62 -4.55 -0.28
C PHE A 401 36.71 -5.58 0.02
N SER A 402 37.19 -5.61 1.26
CA SER A 402 38.24 -6.53 1.70
C SER A 402 37.74 -7.96 1.92
N LYS A 403 36.43 -8.12 2.14
CA LYS A 403 35.81 -9.41 2.45
C LYS A 403 34.41 -9.51 1.89
N ILE A 404 34.10 -10.65 1.28
CA ILE A 404 32.75 -11.03 0.84
C ILE A 404 32.28 -12.20 1.71
N VAL A 405 31.15 -12.02 2.40
CA VAL A 405 30.54 -13.04 3.27
C VAL A 405 29.19 -13.44 2.68
N ASP A 406 29.00 -14.74 2.46
CA ASP A 406 27.70 -15.30 2.09
C ASP A 406 26.88 -15.58 3.36
N LEU A 407 25.79 -14.84 3.54
CA LEU A 407 24.86 -14.97 4.67
C LEU A 407 23.75 -16.00 4.42
N GLY A 408 23.85 -16.74 3.31
CA GLY A 408 22.96 -17.82 2.94
C GLY A 408 21.68 -17.36 2.23
N PRO A 409 20.88 -18.32 1.76
CA PRO A 409 19.73 -18.09 0.89
C PRO A 409 18.54 -17.46 1.61
N ASP A 410 17.76 -16.65 0.90
CA ASP A 410 16.40 -16.27 1.34
C ASP A 410 15.47 -17.49 1.43
N ASP A 411 14.36 -17.31 2.15
CA ASP A 411 13.30 -18.33 2.26
C ASP A 411 12.06 -17.97 1.45
N ASP A 412 12.23 -17.27 0.32
CA ASP A 412 11.10 -16.83 -0.53
C ASP A 412 10.60 -17.94 -1.48
N ALA A 413 11.28 -19.09 -1.52
CA ALA A 413 10.90 -20.26 -2.31
C ALA A 413 9.75 -21.06 -1.67
N VAL A 414 8.61 -20.39 -1.51
CA VAL A 414 7.35 -20.95 -1.01
C VAL A 414 6.27 -20.81 -2.08
N PRO A 415 5.20 -21.64 -2.08
CA PRO A 415 4.11 -21.51 -3.04
C PRO A 415 3.52 -20.07 -3.09
N PRO A 416 3.26 -19.49 -4.27
CA PRO A 416 3.35 -20.08 -5.61
C PRO A 416 4.75 -20.02 -6.27
N TYR A 417 5.77 -19.55 -5.56
CA TYR A 417 7.13 -19.34 -6.05
C TYR A 417 8.13 -20.43 -5.65
N ALA A 418 7.68 -21.65 -5.31
CA ALA A 418 8.55 -22.71 -4.79
C ALA A 418 9.78 -23.08 -5.66
N ASP A 419 9.70 -22.89 -6.98
CA ASP A 419 10.80 -23.12 -7.94
C ASP A 419 11.61 -21.85 -8.28
N ASN A 420 11.34 -20.74 -7.60
CA ASN A 420 11.99 -19.45 -7.79
C ASN A 420 12.48 -18.91 -6.43
N TYR A 421 13.48 -18.03 -6.42
CA TYR A 421 14.20 -17.56 -5.23
C TYR A 421 15.19 -18.56 -4.59
N ARG A 422 15.41 -18.48 -3.27
CA ARG A 422 16.63 -18.93 -2.56
C ARG A 422 17.87 -18.16 -2.97
N ARG A 423 17.74 -16.85 -3.16
CA ARG A 423 18.89 -16.01 -3.48
C ARG A 423 19.75 -15.86 -2.23
N HIS A 424 21.03 -16.11 -2.41
CA HIS A 424 22.03 -15.85 -1.38
C HIS A 424 22.18 -14.34 -1.17
N LEU A 425 22.17 -13.94 0.10
CA LEU A 425 22.48 -12.59 0.54
C LEU A 425 23.97 -12.50 0.83
N PHE A 426 24.66 -11.57 0.19
CA PHE A 426 26.07 -11.29 0.42
C PHE A 426 26.24 -10.02 1.25
N ALA A 427 27.20 -10.03 2.17
CA ALA A 427 27.73 -8.85 2.84
C ALA A 427 29.16 -8.59 2.35
N CYS A 428 29.38 -7.46 1.70
CA CYS A 428 30.69 -7.01 1.25
C CYS A 428 31.21 -5.97 2.26
N VAL A 429 32.34 -6.23 2.90
CA VAL A 429 32.81 -5.49 4.08
C VAL A 429 34.08 -4.72 3.75
N ARG A 430 34.18 -3.49 4.24
CA ARG A 430 35.45 -2.78 4.42
C ARG A 430 35.87 -2.91 5.88
N GLU A 431 36.89 -3.71 6.09
CA GLU A 431 37.63 -3.74 7.35
C GLU A 431 38.53 -2.48 7.32
N ASP A 432 38.16 -1.47 8.11
CA ASP A 432 38.86 -0.20 8.39
C ASP A 432 38.73 0.98 7.40
N ARG A 433 38.00 2.02 7.86
CA ARG A 433 38.32 3.43 7.64
C ARG A 433 38.21 4.20 8.95
#